data_AF-X1H1V3-F1
#
_entry.id   AF-X1H1V3-F1
#
_cell.length_a   1.000
_cell.length_b   1.000
_cell.length_c   1.000
_cell.angle_alpha   90.00
_cell.angle_beta   90.00
_cell.angle_gamma   90.00
#
_symmetry.space_group_name_H-M   'P 1'
#
loop_
_entity.id
_entity.type
_entity.pdbx_description
1 polymer ?
#
loop_
_entity_poly.entity_id
_entity_poly.type
_entity_poly.pdbx_seq_one_letter_code
_entity_poly.pdbx_strand_id
1 'polypeptide(L)'
;GTMCFMNRIVVDPLLGIYLVIIVILVIFYVFFKSLVIINHIILGISHIILPWMMIKINAGDIILGFLPNLSVFELLILLSVASLGFTGQMLHELIDGDSLSKLSPKSSQVVIWIASLVSLIIAIISLIITQFIIFLPIVFFPFGIMYIFRKPRKDLLGRTALKDVGIILGNLILVYTIVLIIAP
;
A
#
# COMPACT_ATOMS: atom_id res chain seq x y z
N GLY A 1 8.25 1.20 -13.73
CA GLY A 1 8.35 -0.17 -13.20
C GLY A 1 8.74 -1.16 -14.29
N THR A 2 7.84 -1.43 -15.23
CA THR A 2 7.98 -2.48 -16.28
C THR A 2 9.25 -2.38 -17.12
N MET A 3 9.70 -1.18 -17.52
CA MET A 3 10.94 -1.02 -18.29
C MET A 3 12.19 -1.54 -17.54
N CYS A 4 12.22 -1.47 -16.21
CA CYS A 4 13.36 -1.96 -15.43
C CYS A 4 13.51 -3.50 -15.49
N PHE A 5 12.44 -4.22 -15.85
CA PHE A 5 12.41 -5.68 -15.88
C PHE A 5 12.37 -6.26 -17.29
N MET A 6 12.11 -5.49 -18.35
CA MET A 6 11.98 -6.01 -19.71
C MET A 6 13.19 -6.82 -20.18
N ASN A 7 14.40 -6.30 -19.95
CA ASN A 7 15.64 -7.02 -20.31
C ASN A 7 15.88 -8.25 -19.43
N ARG A 8 15.35 -8.24 -18.21
CA ARG A 8 15.50 -9.33 -17.23
C ARG A 8 14.50 -10.46 -17.46
N ILE A 9 13.31 -10.18 -17.98
CA ILE A 9 12.28 -11.19 -18.28
C ILE A 9 12.76 -12.21 -19.34
N VAL A 10 13.61 -11.79 -20.28
CA VAL A 10 14.20 -12.70 -21.29
C VAL A 10 15.19 -13.67 -20.64
N VAL A 11 15.86 -13.25 -19.56
CA VAL A 11 16.86 -14.04 -18.85
C VAL A 11 16.21 -14.90 -17.75
N ASP A 12 15.19 -14.37 -17.08
CA ASP A 12 14.41 -15.04 -16.05
C ASP A 12 12.91 -14.95 -16.37
N PRO A 13 12.36 -15.98 -17.04
CA PRO A 13 10.95 -16.03 -17.43
C PRO A 13 9.98 -15.97 -16.25
N LEU A 14 10.41 -16.30 -15.03
CA LEU A 14 9.58 -16.23 -13.83
C LEU A 14 9.08 -14.81 -13.57
N LEU A 15 9.92 -13.80 -13.84
CA LEU A 15 9.52 -12.39 -13.76
C LEU A 15 8.36 -12.07 -14.71
N GLY A 16 8.33 -12.71 -15.88
CA GLY A 16 7.23 -12.58 -16.84
C GLY A 16 5.92 -13.13 -16.30
N ILE A 17 5.96 -14.28 -15.61
CA ILE A 17 4.79 -14.89 -14.97
C ILE A 17 4.20 -13.96 -13.91
N TYR A 18 5.05 -13.43 -13.00
CA TYR A 18 4.62 -12.47 -11.98
C TYR A 18 4.01 -11.20 -12.60
N LEU A 19 4.61 -10.69 -13.68
CA LEU A 19 4.06 -9.53 -14.39
C LEU A 19 2.68 -9.81 -14.98
N VAL A 20 2.47 -10.98 -15.61
CA VAL A 20 1.17 -11.38 -16.14
C VAL A 20 0.13 -11.46 -15.02
N ILE A 21 0.49 -12.03 -13.86
CA ILE A 21 -0.41 -12.08 -12.69
C ILE A 21 -0.79 -10.67 -12.23
N ILE A 22 0.18 -9.74 -12.13
CA ILE A 22 -0.09 -8.34 -11.79
C ILE A 22 -1.08 -7.73 -12.77
N VAL A 23 -0.87 -7.91 -14.08
CA VAL A 23 -1.76 -7.36 -15.12
C VAL A 23 -3.18 -7.91 -14.99
N ILE A 24 -3.33 -9.23 -14.78
CA ILE A 24 -4.64 -9.87 -14.59
C ILE A 24 -5.36 -9.28 -13.36
N LEU A 25 -4.65 -9.10 -12.25
CA LEU A 25 -5.19 -8.51 -11.02
C LEU A 25 -5.64 -7.07 -11.22
N VAL A 26 -4.86 -6.26 -11.94
CA VAL A 26 -5.23 -4.87 -12.26
C VAL A 26 -6.45 -4.82 -13.18
N ILE A 27 -6.50 -5.69 -14.19
CA ILE A 27 -7.68 -5.81 -15.07
C ILE A 27 -8.92 -6.17 -14.25
N PHE A 28 -8.82 -7.16 -13.37
CA PHE A 28 -9.91 -7.55 -12.48
C PHE A 28 -10.40 -6.38 -11.63
N TYR A 29 -9.48 -5.62 -11.02
CA TYR A 29 -9.82 -4.42 -10.25
C TYR A 29 -10.64 -3.40 -11.06
N VAL A 30 -10.25 -3.14 -12.32
CA VAL A 30 -10.96 -2.19 -13.19
C VAL A 30 -12.38 -2.67 -13.51
N PHE A 31 -12.57 -3.96 -13.77
CA PHE A 31 -13.88 -4.51 -14.11
C PHE A 31 -14.82 -4.65 -12.90
N PHE A 32 -14.28 -4.98 -11.72
CA PHE A 32 -15.08 -5.32 -10.54
C PHE A 32 -15.06 -4.24 -9.46
N LYS A 33 -15.04 -2.95 -9.83
CA LYS A 33 -15.02 -1.80 -8.89
C LYS A 33 -16.07 -1.81 -7.77
N SER A 34 -17.17 -2.57 -7.91
CA SER A 34 -18.20 -2.72 -6.88
C SER A 34 -17.74 -3.50 -5.64
N LEU A 35 -16.73 -4.36 -5.76
CA LEU A 35 -16.22 -5.20 -4.68
C LEU A 35 -15.17 -4.46 -3.83
N VAL A 36 -15.63 -3.46 -3.07
CA VAL A 36 -14.79 -2.51 -2.32
C VAL A 36 -13.62 -3.17 -1.57
N ILE A 37 -13.89 -4.13 -0.68
CA ILE A 37 -12.84 -4.74 0.17
C ILE A 37 -11.86 -5.59 -0.66
N ILE A 38 -12.38 -6.43 -1.55
CA ILE A 38 -11.58 -7.33 -2.38
C ILE A 38 -10.66 -6.52 -3.29
N ASN A 39 -11.16 -5.42 -3.85
CA ASN A 39 -10.39 -4.54 -4.71
C ASN A 39 -9.21 -3.90 -4.01
N HIS A 40 -9.38 -3.47 -2.75
CA HIS A 40 -8.26 -2.89 -2.00
C HIS A 40 -7.19 -3.94 -1.68
N ILE A 41 -7.58 -5.19 -1.39
CA ILE A 41 -6.63 -6.30 -1.20
C ILE A 41 -5.88 -6.57 -2.51
N ILE A 42 -6.60 -6.67 -3.63
CA ILE A 42 -6.02 -6.89 -4.96
C ILE A 42 -5.05 -5.76 -5.32
N LEU A 43 -5.40 -4.51 -5.03
CA LEU A 43 -4.55 -3.37 -5.30
C LEU A 43 -3.24 -3.44 -4.49
N GLY A 44 -3.33 -3.75 -3.20
CA GLY A 44 -2.15 -3.93 -2.33
C GLY A 44 -1.24 -5.08 -2.80
N ILE A 45 -1.83 -6.22 -3.18
CA ILE A 45 -1.07 -7.37 -3.70
C ILE A 45 -0.38 -7.00 -5.02
N SER A 46 -1.11 -6.40 -5.97
CA SER A 46 -0.61 -6.10 -7.31
C SER A 46 0.40 -4.97 -7.37
N HIS A 47 0.31 -3.96 -6.50
CA HIS A 47 1.15 -2.76 -6.56
C HIS A 47 2.28 -2.72 -5.52
N ILE A 48 2.22 -3.55 -4.48
CA ILE A 48 3.23 -3.55 -3.40
C ILE A 48 3.87 -4.92 -3.26
N ILE A 49 3.06 -5.97 -3.01
CA ILE A 49 3.59 -7.30 -2.69
C ILE A 49 4.26 -7.95 -3.89
N LEU A 50 3.54 -8.11 -5.02
CA LEU A 50 4.09 -8.78 -6.20
C LEU A 50 5.29 -8.04 -6.82
N PRO A 51 5.30 -6.69 -6.92
CA PRO A 51 6.49 -5.97 -7.34
C PRO A 51 7.71 -6.20 -6.43
N TRP A 52 7.51 -6.27 -5.10
CA TRP A 52 8.58 -6.61 -4.17
C TRP A 52 9.12 -8.02 -4.43
N MET A 53 8.23 -9.00 -4.65
CA MET A 53 8.62 -10.37 -5.00
C MET A 53 9.46 -10.41 -6.28
N MET A 54 9.08 -9.65 -7.31
CA MET A 54 9.86 -9.55 -8.55
C MET A 54 11.26 -8.96 -8.33
N ILE A 55 11.41 -7.97 -7.44
CA ILE A 55 12.71 -7.40 -7.09
C ILE A 55 13.61 -8.47 -6.44
N LYS A 56 13.08 -9.26 -5.51
CA LYS A 56 13.80 -10.33 -4.81
C LYS A 56 14.21 -11.46 -5.75
N ILE A 57 13.30 -11.89 -6.63
CA ILE A 57 13.59 -12.88 -7.67
C ILE A 57 14.72 -12.39 -8.58
N ASN A 58 14.64 -11.15 -9.05
CA ASN A 58 15.68 -10.55 -9.89
C ASN A 58 17.04 -10.40 -9.16
N ALA A 59 17.04 -10.31 -7.83
CA ALA A 59 18.26 -10.32 -7.02
C ALA A 59 18.82 -11.74 -6.76
N GLY A 60 18.14 -12.79 -7.25
CA GLY A 60 18.53 -14.19 -7.07
C GLY A 60 18.16 -14.77 -5.70
N ASP A 61 17.39 -14.05 -4.88
CA ASP A 61 17.04 -14.48 -3.53
C ASP A 61 15.72 -15.27 -3.54
N ILE A 62 15.82 -16.51 -4.03
CA ILE A 62 14.69 -17.43 -4.25
C ILE A 62 14.82 -18.73 -3.46
N ILE A 63 13.71 -19.17 -2.89
CA ILE A 63 13.51 -20.48 -2.27
C ILE A 63 12.76 -21.38 -3.25
N LEU A 64 13.19 -22.64 -3.34
CA LEU A 64 12.56 -23.70 -4.17
C LEU A 64 12.48 -23.36 -5.67
N GLY A 65 13.26 -22.40 -6.15
CA GLY A 65 13.34 -22.04 -7.57
C GLY A 65 12.19 -21.17 -8.10
N PHE A 66 11.21 -20.80 -7.29
CA PHE A 66 10.10 -19.94 -7.74
C PHE A 66 9.50 -18.99 -6.68
N LEU A 67 9.77 -19.17 -5.39
CA LEU A 67 9.28 -18.28 -4.34
C LEU A 67 10.41 -17.34 -3.89
N PRO A 68 10.16 -16.05 -3.64
CA PRO A 68 11.17 -15.19 -3.05
C PRO A 68 11.42 -15.61 -1.59
N ASN A 69 12.67 -15.53 -1.16
CA ASN A 69 13.01 -15.69 0.25
C ASN A 69 12.53 -14.47 1.04
N LEU A 70 11.68 -14.68 2.03
CA LEU A 70 11.13 -13.62 2.87
C LEU A 70 11.50 -13.88 4.32
N SER A 71 12.43 -13.10 4.83
CA SER A 71 12.68 -13.07 6.27
C SER A 71 11.49 -12.47 7.02
N VAL A 72 11.36 -12.78 8.31
CA VAL A 72 10.31 -12.20 9.17
C VAL A 72 10.42 -10.67 9.20
N PHE A 73 11.64 -10.13 9.20
CA PHE A 73 11.87 -8.69 9.16
C PHE A 73 11.33 -8.06 7.87
N GLU A 74 11.67 -8.61 6.71
CA GLU A 74 11.17 -8.11 5.42
C GLU A 74 9.66 -8.22 5.30
N LEU A 75 9.07 -9.30 5.83
CA LEU A 75 7.63 -9.47 5.85
C LEU A 75 6.94 -8.37 6.67
N LEU A 76 7.47 -8.04 7.86
CA LEU A 76 6.94 -6.97 8.72
C LEU A 76 7.05 -5.59 8.04
N ILE A 77 8.16 -5.33 7.35
CA ILE A 77 8.35 -4.12 6.55
C ILE A 77 7.29 -4.05 5.44
N LEU A 78 7.17 -5.12 4.65
CA LEU A 78 6.24 -5.19 3.54
C LEU A 78 4.78 -5.01 3.99
N LEU A 79 4.40 -5.65 5.11
CA LEU A 79 3.07 -5.53 5.69
C LEU A 79 2.81 -4.10 6.21
N SER A 80 3.81 -3.46 6.83
CA SER A 80 3.69 -2.08 7.28
C SER A 80 3.44 -1.12 6.12
N VAL A 81 4.25 -1.21 5.06
CA VAL A 81 4.10 -0.40 3.85
C VAL A 81 2.78 -0.70 3.14
N ALA A 82 2.40 -1.96 3.03
CA ALA A 82 1.13 -2.36 2.42
C ALA A 82 -0.08 -1.82 3.19
N SER A 83 -0.03 -1.87 4.53
CA SER A 83 -1.12 -1.36 5.38
C SER A 83 -1.26 0.17 5.28
N LEU A 84 -0.14 0.88 5.16
CA LEU A 84 -0.14 2.32 4.93
C LEU A 84 -0.75 2.66 3.57
N GLY A 85 -0.31 1.98 2.51
CA GLY A 85 -0.86 2.15 1.17
C GLY A 85 -2.36 1.87 1.13
N PHE A 86 -2.81 0.83 1.83
CA PHE A 86 -4.23 0.48 1.94
C PHE A 86 -5.05 1.58 2.60
N THR A 87 -4.62 2.08 3.76
CA THR A 87 -5.34 3.14 4.49
C THR A 87 -5.33 4.47 3.74
N GLY A 88 -4.23 4.81 3.09
CA GLY A 88 -4.13 5.98 2.20
C GLY A 88 -5.06 5.88 1.00
N GLN A 89 -5.13 4.71 0.34
CA GLN A 89 -6.00 4.49 -0.80
C GLN A 89 -7.48 4.67 -0.44
N MET A 90 -7.91 4.16 0.71
CA MET A 90 -9.29 4.33 1.18
C MET A 90 -9.68 5.80 1.35
N LEU A 91 -8.75 6.62 1.86
CA LEU A 91 -8.94 8.07 1.97
C LEU A 91 -9.08 8.70 0.57
N HIS A 92 -8.24 8.30 -0.38
CA HIS A 92 -8.31 8.78 -1.77
C HIS A 92 -9.66 8.45 -2.41
N GLU A 93 -10.14 7.20 -2.30
CA GLU A 93 -11.42 6.81 -2.91
C GLU A 93 -12.63 7.57 -2.34
N LEU A 94 -12.56 8.01 -1.09
CA LEU A 94 -13.62 8.86 -0.50
C LEU A 94 -13.61 10.28 -1.04
N ILE A 95 -12.42 10.84 -1.26
CA ILE A 95 -12.26 12.19 -1.79
C ILE A 95 -12.66 12.23 -3.27
N ASP A 96 -12.24 11.22 -4.02
CA ASP A 96 -12.45 11.13 -5.47
C ASP A 96 -13.87 10.60 -5.84
N GLY A 97 -14.70 10.22 -4.87
CA GLY A 97 -16.08 9.78 -5.12
C GLY A 97 -16.18 8.36 -5.70
N ASP A 98 -15.20 7.51 -5.38
CA ASP A 98 -15.06 6.16 -5.90
C ASP A 98 -15.79 5.13 -5.02
N SER A 99 -15.40 3.85 -5.08
CA SER A 99 -16.15 2.71 -4.53
C SER A 99 -16.53 2.88 -3.04
N LEU A 100 -15.62 3.39 -2.21
CA LEU A 100 -15.85 3.59 -0.77
C LEU A 100 -16.83 4.74 -0.46
N SER A 101 -16.96 5.73 -1.36
CA SER A 101 -17.87 6.88 -1.21
C SER A 101 -19.34 6.52 -1.43
N LYS A 102 -19.59 5.40 -2.13
CA LYS A 102 -20.95 4.88 -2.40
C LYS A 102 -21.56 4.20 -1.18
N LEU A 103 -20.75 3.87 -0.17
CA LEU A 103 -21.22 3.30 1.09
C LEU A 103 -21.90 4.39 1.95
N SER A 104 -22.71 3.96 2.91
CA SER A 104 -23.25 4.90 3.90
C SER A 104 -22.11 5.55 4.70
N PRO A 105 -22.20 6.82 5.11
CA PRO A 105 -21.13 7.49 5.87
C PRO A 105 -20.70 6.76 7.14
N LYS A 106 -21.65 6.08 7.81
CA LYS A 106 -21.37 5.24 8.97
C LYS A 106 -20.61 3.97 8.58
N SER A 107 -20.99 3.32 7.49
CA SER A 107 -20.30 2.15 6.96
C SER A 107 -18.87 2.51 6.55
N SER A 108 -18.67 3.58 5.77
CA SER A 108 -17.33 4.03 5.37
C SER A 108 -16.46 4.33 6.59
N GLN A 109 -17.01 5.03 7.60
CA GLN A 109 -16.31 5.30 8.85
C GLN A 109 -15.83 4.02 9.54
N VAL A 110 -16.70 3.02 9.69
CA VAL A 110 -16.36 1.75 10.35
C VAL A 110 -15.26 1.01 9.59
N VAL A 111 -15.36 0.90 8.26
CA VAL A 111 -14.34 0.22 7.45
C VAL A 111 -12.98 0.91 7.59
N ILE A 112 -12.95 2.26 7.55
CA ILE A 112 -11.72 3.04 7.70
C ILE A 112 -11.11 2.87 9.09
N TRP A 113 -11.93 2.88 10.13
CA TRP A 113 -11.46 2.68 11.51
C TRP A 113 -10.85 1.30 11.70
N ILE A 114 -11.51 0.25 11.19
CA ILE A 114 -10.97 -1.11 11.24
C ILE A 114 -9.64 -1.18 10.48
N ALA A 115 -9.58 -0.63 9.26
CA ALA A 115 -8.37 -0.60 8.46
C ALA A 115 -7.23 0.16 9.16
N SER A 116 -7.53 1.31 9.76
CA SER A 116 -6.57 2.15 10.48
C SER A 116 -6.04 1.45 11.73
N LEU A 117 -6.91 0.77 12.49
CA LEU A 117 -6.51 -0.01 13.67
C LEU A 117 -5.62 -1.19 13.29
N VAL A 118 -5.97 -1.93 12.23
CA VAL A 118 -5.14 -3.03 11.73
C VAL A 118 -3.77 -2.51 11.28
N SER A 119 -3.75 -1.41 10.51
CA SER A 119 -2.49 -0.79 10.07
C SER A 119 -1.65 -0.30 11.25
N LEU A 120 -2.27 0.30 12.27
CA LEU A 120 -1.58 0.74 13.48
C LEU A 120 -0.95 -0.43 14.24
N ILE A 121 -1.67 -1.54 14.41
CA ILE A 121 -1.15 -2.74 15.08
C ILE A 121 0.05 -3.29 14.33
N ILE A 122 -0.05 -3.44 13.01
CA ILE A 122 1.05 -3.93 12.16
C ILE A 122 2.26 -3.00 12.27
N ALA A 123 2.06 -1.69 12.21
CA ALA A 123 3.13 -0.70 12.27
C ALA A 123 3.83 -0.70 13.65
N ILE A 124 3.09 -0.78 14.75
CA ILE A 124 3.65 -0.86 16.10
C ILE A 124 4.46 -2.15 16.29
N ILE A 125 3.90 -3.30 15.91
CA ILE A 125 4.60 -4.60 15.99
C ILE A 125 5.89 -4.54 15.16
N SER A 126 5.81 -4.01 13.95
CA SER A 126 6.96 -3.88 13.06
C SER A 126 8.01 -2.94 13.62
N LEU A 127 7.62 -1.80 14.20
CA LEU A 127 8.55 -0.86 14.83
C LEU A 127 9.26 -1.50 16.04
N ILE A 128 8.54 -2.23 16.89
CA ILE A 128 9.10 -2.89 18.08
C ILE A 128 10.12 -3.97 17.67
N ILE A 129 9.78 -4.80 16.68
CA ILE A 129 10.62 -5.93 16.26
C ILE A 129 11.81 -5.46 15.42
N THR A 130 11.57 -4.59 14.43
CA THR A 130 12.61 -4.17 13.49
C THR A 130 13.50 -3.05 14.03
N GLN A 131 13.00 -2.27 15.00
CA GLN A 131 13.66 -1.09 15.57
C GLN A 131 14.01 0.01 14.54
N PHE A 132 13.50 -0.10 13.31
CA PHE A 132 13.78 0.88 12.27
C PHE A 132 12.91 2.13 12.47
N ILE A 133 13.57 3.22 12.92
CA ILE A 133 12.94 4.54 13.15
C ILE A 133 12.29 5.08 11.86
N ILE A 134 12.72 4.63 10.68
CA ILE A 134 12.10 4.95 9.38
C ILE A 134 10.59 4.64 9.34
N PHE A 135 10.08 3.75 10.20
CA PHE A 135 8.66 3.41 10.28
C PHE A 135 7.84 4.27 11.24
N LEU A 136 8.48 5.19 11.97
CA LEU A 136 7.78 6.10 12.86
C LEU A 136 6.66 6.90 12.15
N PRO A 137 6.85 7.43 10.91
CA PRO A 137 5.77 8.08 10.17
C PRO A 137 4.58 7.15 9.87
N ILE A 138 4.86 5.85 9.64
CA ILE A 138 3.82 4.84 9.37
C ILE A 138 2.90 4.65 10.57
N VAL A 139 3.44 4.75 11.79
CA VAL A 139 2.65 4.66 13.04
C VAL A 139 1.71 5.86 13.20
N PHE A 140 2.14 7.06 12.80
CA PHE A 140 1.33 8.28 12.97
C PHE A 140 0.21 8.43 11.94
N PHE A 141 0.38 7.89 10.74
CA PHE A 141 -0.56 8.09 9.63
C PHE A 141 -1.99 7.58 9.93
N PRO A 142 -2.21 6.38 10.50
CA PRO A 142 -3.54 5.90 10.87
C PRO A 142 -4.28 6.82 11.85
N PHE A 143 -3.58 7.47 12.79
CA PHE A 143 -4.20 8.41 13.73
C PHE A 143 -4.80 9.62 13.01
N GLY A 144 -4.10 10.15 11.99
CA GLY A 144 -4.59 11.24 11.17
C GLY A 144 -5.89 10.88 10.44
N ILE A 145 -5.93 9.69 9.84
CA ILE A 145 -7.13 9.18 9.16
C ILE A 145 -8.28 8.99 10.14
N MET A 146 -8.06 8.34 11.28
CA MET A 146 -9.08 8.15 12.32
C MET A 146 -9.63 9.50 12.81
N TYR A 147 -8.79 10.52 12.94
CA TYR A 147 -9.21 11.86 13.35
C TYR A 147 -10.10 12.55 12.30
N ILE A 148 -9.80 12.39 11.01
CA ILE A 148 -10.63 12.90 9.91
C ILE A 148 -12.02 12.25 9.96
N PHE A 149 -12.04 10.93 10.12
CA PHE A 149 -13.24 10.09 10.19
C PHE A 149 -13.77 9.90 11.62
N ARG A 150 -13.54 10.85 12.53
CA ARG A 150 -14.10 10.76 13.90
C ARG A 150 -15.62 10.89 13.97
N LYS A 151 -16.22 11.50 12.95
CA LYS A 151 -17.67 11.63 12.78
C LYS A 151 -18.03 11.18 11.36
N PRO A 152 -19.21 10.57 11.15
CA PRO A 152 -19.69 10.27 9.80
C PRO A 152 -19.86 11.58 9.03
N ARG A 153 -19.17 11.72 7.91
CA ARG A 153 -19.20 12.93 7.07
C ARG A 153 -19.69 12.58 5.67
N LYS A 154 -20.54 13.45 5.11
CA LYS A 154 -21.01 13.38 3.72
C LYS A 154 -20.30 14.39 2.81
N ASP A 155 -19.54 15.31 3.40
CA ASP A 155 -18.98 16.52 2.78
C ASP A 155 -17.50 16.39 2.40
N LEU A 156 -17.01 15.17 2.19
CA LEU A 156 -15.61 14.88 1.84
C LEU A 156 -15.36 14.85 0.32
N LEU A 157 -16.42 14.65 -0.47
CA LEU A 157 -16.36 14.54 -1.92
C LEU A 157 -15.88 15.87 -2.52
N GLY A 158 -14.76 15.85 -3.26
CA GLY A 158 -14.19 17.04 -3.89
C GLY A 158 -13.45 18.00 -2.95
N ARG A 159 -13.15 17.62 -1.70
CA ARG A 159 -12.33 18.46 -0.80
C ARG A 159 -10.86 18.44 -1.20
N THR A 160 -10.47 19.41 -2.02
CA THR A 160 -9.09 19.62 -2.48
C THR A 160 -8.10 19.77 -1.33
N ALA A 161 -8.45 20.50 -0.26
CA ALA A 161 -7.53 20.74 0.86
C ALA A 161 -6.98 19.46 1.53
N LEU A 162 -7.78 18.39 1.62
CA LEU A 162 -7.31 17.10 2.15
C LEU A 162 -6.38 16.38 1.17
N LYS A 163 -6.69 16.48 -0.12
CA LYS A 163 -5.87 15.95 -1.21
C LYS A 163 -4.52 16.67 -1.28
N ASP A 164 -4.52 18.00 -1.16
CA ASP A 164 -3.33 18.84 -1.21
C ASP A 164 -2.38 18.55 -0.05
N VAL A 165 -2.91 18.42 1.17
CA VAL A 165 -2.13 18.02 2.35
C VAL A 165 -1.57 16.60 2.18
N GLY A 166 -2.37 15.67 1.64
CA GLY A 166 -1.90 14.31 1.34
C GLY A 166 -0.75 14.29 0.33
N ILE A 167 -0.83 15.09 -0.73
CA ILE A 167 0.23 15.24 -1.75
C ILE A 167 1.51 15.82 -1.12
N ILE A 168 1.38 16.88 -0.31
CA ILE A 168 2.52 17.49 0.37
C ILE A 168 3.18 16.48 1.31
N LEU A 169 2.40 15.75 2.11
CA LEU A 169 2.93 14.75 3.03
C LEU A 169 3.61 13.59 2.29
N GLY A 170 3.00 13.10 1.21
CA GLY A 170 3.57 12.05 0.37
C GLY A 170 4.91 12.47 -0.26
N ASN A 171 5.00 13.70 -0.76
CA ASN A 171 6.25 14.24 -1.29
C ASN A 171 7.32 14.45 -0.20
N LEU A 172 6.94 14.88 1.01
CA LEU A 172 7.86 14.99 2.13
C LEU A 172 8.41 13.62 2.55
N ILE A 173 7.57 12.59 2.58
CA ILE A 173 8.00 11.20 2.83
C ILE A 173 8.97 10.75 1.74
N LEU A 174 8.69 11.03 0.47
CA LEU A 174 9.60 10.70 -0.64
C LEU A 174 10.97 11.37 -0.47
N VAL A 175 11.00 12.67 -0.13
CA VAL A 175 12.24 13.40 0.14
C VAL A 175 12.97 12.79 1.33
N TYR A 176 12.27 12.46 2.40
CA TYR A 176 12.85 11.78 3.56
C TYR A 176 13.47 10.42 3.18
N THR A 177 12.79 9.62 2.37
CA THR A 177 13.32 8.34 1.86
C THR A 177 14.56 8.55 0.99
N ILE A 178 14.58 9.57 0.12
CA ILE A 178 15.76 9.91 -0.69
C ILE A 178 16.94 10.29 0.22
N VAL A 179 16.70 11.14 1.23
CA VAL A 179 17.73 11.52 2.20
C VAL A 179 18.29 10.30 2.93
N LEU A 180 17.45 9.35 3.34
CA LEU A 180 17.89 8.13 4.00
C LEU A 180 18.63 7.14 3.08
N ILE A 181 18.34 7.14 1.77
CA ILE A 181 19.10 6.33 0.81
C ILE A 181 20.49 6.93 0.58
N ILE A 182 20.59 8.27 0.60
CA ILE A 182 21.84 8.99 0.31
C ILE A 182 22.72 9.13 1.55
N ALA A 183 22.12 9.27 2.74
CA ALA A 183 22.82 9.35 4.01
C ALA A 183 23.13 7.93 4.51
N PRO A 184 24.38 7.44 4.36
CA PRO A 184 24.77 6.10 4.80
C PRO A 184 24.87 5.99 6.32
#